data_AF-A0A5B0Q5I2-F1
#
_entry.id   AF-A0A5B0Q5I2-F1
#
_cell.length_a   1.000
_cell.length_b   1.000
_cell.length_c   1.000
_cell.angle_alpha   90.00
_cell.angle_beta   90.00
_cell.angle_gamma   90.00
#
_symmetry.space_group_name_H-M   'P 1'
#
loop_
_entity.id
_entity.type
_entity.pdbx_description
1 polymer ?
#
loop_
_entity_poly.entity_id
_entity_poly.type
_entity_poly.pdbx_seq_one_letter_code
_entity_poly.pdbx_strand_id
1 'polypeptide(L)'
;MFKSKALMLRVCAGTAITLSTLSFQLVVLEARHTSLVPRDGFVKNCVRFVGEYYDDKSKLVCEDNDTGYLCPKDQCTSGDLPGSHAAAPFSTMTWSGCKRLSSGGIPEGEGVTASQAITVQFLPGQQVAVHGYQSGLSGIFDFECHWSSPSDPNARTPYCGGCQNF
;
A
#
# COMPACT_ATOMS: atom_id res chain seq x y z
N MET A 1 41.18 58.53 -16.59
CA MET A 1 40.80 57.78 -15.36
C MET A 1 39.28 57.67 -15.33
N PHE A 2 38.67 56.70 -16.00
CA PHE A 2 38.46 55.30 -15.59
C PHE A 2 37.63 55.11 -14.31
N LYS A 3 36.35 54.81 -14.54
CA LYS A 3 35.57 53.71 -13.95
C LYS A 3 35.70 53.50 -12.43
N SER A 4 34.92 54.22 -11.63
CA SER A 4 34.71 53.86 -10.22
C SER A 4 33.25 53.82 -9.75
N LYS A 5 32.26 54.01 -10.64
CA LYS A 5 30.84 53.89 -10.25
C LYS A 5 30.13 52.63 -10.74
N ALA A 6 30.71 51.93 -11.73
CA ALA A 6 30.12 50.73 -12.31
C ALA A 6 30.46 49.43 -11.55
N LEU A 7 31.40 49.45 -10.60
CA LEU A 7 31.87 48.23 -9.93
C LEU A 7 31.05 47.85 -8.69
N MET A 8 30.48 48.84 -7.96
CA MET A 8 29.72 48.55 -6.73
C MET A 8 28.36 47.89 -7.00
N LEU A 9 27.71 48.19 -8.13
CA LEU A 9 26.40 47.60 -8.48
C LEU A 9 26.47 46.14 -8.89
N ARG A 10 27.65 45.61 -9.24
CA ARG A 10 27.80 44.18 -9.61
C ARG A 10 28.06 43.26 -8.42
N VAL A 11 28.46 43.81 -7.27
CA VAL A 11 28.73 42.98 -6.07
C VAL A 11 27.44 42.71 -5.29
N CYS A 12 26.47 43.63 -5.26
CA CYS A 12 25.19 43.41 -4.57
C CYS A 12 24.21 42.51 -5.33
N ALA A 13 24.32 42.39 -6.66
CA ALA A 13 23.48 41.48 -7.43
C ALA A 13 23.94 40.02 -7.34
N GLY A 14 25.24 39.78 -7.11
CA GLY A 14 25.79 38.42 -6.99
C GLY A 14 25.46 37.73 -5.66
N THR A 15 25.35 38.48 -4.57
CA THR A 15 25.04 37.94 -3.23
C THR A 15 23.55 37.70 -3.00
N ALA A 16 22.66 38.46 -3.64
CA ALA A 16 21.22 38.21 -3.54
C ALA A 16 20.80 36.93 -4.28
N ILE A 17 21.41 36.64 -5.43
CA ILE A 17 21.08 35.45 -6.23
C ILE A 17 21.55 34.16 -5.52
N THR A 18 22.68 34.19 -4.81
CA THR A 18 23.16 33.01 -4.06
C THR A 18 22.33 32.73 -2.79
N LEU A 19 21.81 33.74 -2.10
CA LEU A 19 20.88 33.51 -0.98
C LEU A 19 19.52 32.97 -1.44
N SER A 20 19.00 33.45 -2.57
CA SER A 20 17.73 32.95 -3.11
C SER A 20 17.84 31.50 -3.58
N THR A 21 18.92 31.10 -4.26
CA THR A 21 19.09 29.69 -4.68
C THR A 21 19.33 28.73 -3.52
N LEU A 22 20.00 29.16 -2.44
CA LEU A 22 20.12 28.38 -1.20
C LEU A 22 18.76 28.20 -0.50
N SER A 23 17.87 29.20 -0.56
CA SER A 23 16.53 29.13 0.03
C SER A 23 15.64 28.13 -0.71
N PHE A 24 15.69 28.11 -2.06
CA PHE A 24 14.96 27.11 -2.85
C PHE A 24 15.56 25.71 -2.71
N GLN A 25 16.89 25.57 -2.59
CA GLN A 25 17.52 24.29 -2.30
C GLN A 25 17.14 23.79 -0.90
N LEU A 26 17.04 24.65 0.12
CA LEU A 26 16.57 24.23 1.45
C LEU A 26 15.11 23.78 1.44
N VAL A 27 14.20 24.52 0.79
CA VAL A 27 12.78 24.11 0.68
C VAL A 27 12.63 22.85 -0.16
N VAL A 28 13.45 22.66 -1.20
CA VAL A 28 13.45 21.42 -2.01
C VAL A 28 14.13 20.26 -1.28
N LEU A 29 15.11 20.49 -0.40
CA LEU A 29 15.69 19.46 0.47
C LEU A 29 14.69 19.06 1.56
N GLU A 30 13.99 20.03 2.17
CA GLU A 30 12.99 19.79 3.21
C GLU A 30 11.73 19.12 2.64
N ALA A 31 11.40 19.37 1.36
CA ALA A 31 10.39 18.62 0.61
C ALA A 31 10.87 17.26 0.09
N ARG A 32 12.18 16.99 0.06
CA ARG A 32 12.76 15.68 -0.31
C ARG A 32 13.14 14.81 0.89
N HIS A 33 13.00 15.34 2.10
CA HIS A 33 13.18 14.61 3.36
C HIS A 33 11.88 14.38 4.15
N THR A 34 10.71 14.54 3.54
CA THR A 34 9.45 13.97 4.07
C THR A 34 9.29 12.47 3.80
N SER A 35 10.32 11.83 3.22
CA SER A 35 10.50 10.39 3.33
C SER A 35 11.81 10.16 4.09
N LEU A 36 11.70 9.77 5.36
CA LEU A 36 12.64 8.92 6.10
C LEU A 36 12.10 8.85 7.53
N VAL A 37 11.87 7.62 7.99
CA VAL A 37 11.21 7.20 9.25
C VAL A 37 9.70 7.01 9.09
N PRO A 38 9.21 5.78 8.82
CA PRO A 38 7.95 5.36 9.40
C PRO A 38 8.11 5.61 10.90
N ARG A 39 7.25 6.45 11.50
CA ARG A 39 7.16 6.47 12.96
C ARG A 39 6.92 5.01 13.38
N ASP A 40 7.94 4.39 13.97
CA ASP A 40 7.77 3.22 14.83
C ASP A 40 6.59 3.53 15.74
N GLY A 41 5.48 2.84 15.49
CA GLY A 41 4.21 3.29 16.00
C GLY A 41 3.09 2.31 15.69
N PHE A 42 2.64 2.23 14.45
CA PHE A 42 1.39 1.50 14.20
C PHE A 42 1.34 0.89 12.80
N VAL A 43 2.30 0.00 12.49
CA VAL A 43 2.04 -1.00 11.46
C VAL A 43 0.97 -1.95 11.99
N LYS A 44 -0.11 -2.16 11.23
CA LYS A 44 -1.22 -3.03 11.57
C LYS A 44 -1.19 -4.29 10.72
N ASN A 45 -1.33 -5.44 11.36
CA ASN A 45 -1.49 -6.71 10.66
C ASN A 45 -2.98 -7.00 10.50
N CYS A 46 -3.46 -7.07 9.25
CA CYS A 46 -4.87 -7.23 8.93
C CYS A 46 -5.23 -8.73 8.97
N VAL A 47 -5.35 -9.28 10.18
CA VAL A 47 -5.51 -10.73 10.41
C VAL A 47 -6.95 -11.23 10.29
N ARG A 48 -7.95 -10.35 10.31
CA ARG A 48 -9.36 -10.73 10.15
C ARG A 48 -9.93 -10.32 8.81
N PHE A 49 -9.65 -9.09 8.39
CA PHE A 49 -10.20 -8.53 7.17
C PHE A 49 -9.27 -7.48 6.58
N VAL A 50 -9.23 -7.42 5.25
CA VAL A 50 -8.73 -6.27 4.52
C VAL A 50 -9.65 -6.00 3.31
N GLY A 51 -9.95 -4.75 3.01
CA GLY A 51 -10.77 -4.44 1.85
C GLY A 51 -10.81 -2.97 1.49
N GLU A 52 -11.19 -2.66 0.24
CA GLU A 52 -11.33 -1.28 -0.23
C GLU A 52 -12.39 -0.53 0.59
N TYR A 53 -12.06 0.69 1.01
CA TYR A 53 -13.03 1.55 1.68
C TYR A 53 -13.97 2.18 0.65
N TYR A 54 -15.28 2.07 0.87
CA TYR A 54 -16.29 2.40 -0.14
C TYR A 54 -16.32 3.89 -0.51
N ASP A 55 -16.06 4.78 0.45
CA ASP A 55 -16.03 6.24 0.24
C ASP A 55 -14.71 6.72 -0.40
N ASP A 56 -13.61 5.98 -0.23
CA ASP A 56 -12.29 6.37 -0.71
C ASP A 56 -11.45 5.14 -1.06
N LYS A 57 -11.38 4.84 -2.36
CA LYS A 57 -10.62 3.71 -2.91
C LYS A 57 -9.10 3.84 -2.76
N SER A 58 -8.60 5.01 -2.34
CA SER A 58 -7.19 5.17 -1.95
C SER A 58 -6.91 4.61 -0.55
N LYS A 59 -7.93 4.17 0.18
CA LYS A 59 -7.83 3.58 1.51
C LYS A 59 -8.33 2.15 1.53
N LEU A 60 -7.78 1.38 2.47
CA LEU A 60 -8.24 0.07 2.85
C LEU A 60 -8.74 0.09 4.29
N VAL A 61 -9.83 -0.61 4.54
CA VAL A 61 -10.20 -1.08 5.87
C VAL A 61 -9.30 -2.26 6.20
N CYS A 62 -8.66 -2.23 7.36
CA CYS A 62 -7.80 -3.28 7.89
C CYS A 62 -8.31 -3.65 9.28
N GLU A 63 -8.72 -4.89 9.49
CA GLU A 63 -9.14 -5.38 10.80
C GLU A 63 -8.11 -6.35 11.36
N ASP A 64 -7.65 -6.04 12.58
CA ASP A 64 -6.89 -6.97 13.39
C ASP A 64 -7.86 -7.85 14.22
N ASN A 65 -7.40 -8.51 15.27
CA ASN A 65 -8.27 -9.33 16.12
C ASN A 65 -9.22 -8.51 17.01
N ASP A 66 -8.88 -7.26 17.29
CA ASP A 66 -9.48 -6.43 18.32
C ASP A 66 -10.31 -5.27 17.74
N THR A 67 -9.87 -4.67 16.63
CA THR A 67 -10.47 -3.45 16.07
C THR A 67 -10.17 -3.26 14.57
N GLY A 68 -10.79 -2.23 13.99
CA GLY A 68 -10.65 -1.84 12.59
C GLY A 68 -9.94 -0.50 12.41
N TYR A 69 -9.17 -0.39 11.34
CA TYR A 69 -8.43 0.81 10.97
C TYR A 69 -8.63 1.16 9.51
N LEU A 70 -8.55 2.45 9.19
CA LEU A 70 -8.42 2.95 7.83
C LEU A 70 -6.95 3.22 7.52
N CYS A 71 -6.42 2.54 6.51
CA CYS A 71 -5.03 2.61 6.10
C CYS A 71 -4.92 3.13 4.66
N PRO A 72 -3.90 3.94 4.32
CA PRO A 72 -3.58 4.23 2.93
C PRO A 72 -3.24 2.94 2.16
N LYS A 73 -3.88 2.74 1.00
CA LYS A 73 -3.74 1.51 0.20
C LYS A 73 -2.31 1.29 -0.30
N ASP A 74 -1.59 2.38 -0.57
CA ASP A 74 -0.18 2.36 -1.02
C ASP A 74 0.81 2.04 0.11
N GLN A 75 0.36 2.01 1.36
CA GLN A 75 1.16 1.64 2.54
C GLN A 75 0.85 0.22 3.04
N CYS A 76 0.08 -0.57 2.29
CA CYS A 76 -0.24 -1.96 2.60
C CYS A 76 0.60 -2.93 1.76
N THR A 77 1.13 -3.97 2.40
CA THR A 77 2.00 -4.97 1.78
C THR A 77 1.28 -6.31 1.60
N SER A 78 1.85 -7.21 0.80
CA SER A 78 1.33 -8.57 0.57
C SER A 78 1.75 -9.60 1.63
N GLY A 79 2.09 -9.16 2.85
CA GLY A 79 2.34 -10.03 4.00
C GLY A 79 3.72 -9.95 4.64
N ASP A 80 4.63 -9.15 4.08
CA ASP A 80 5.91 -8.81 4.72
C ASP A 80 5.82 -7.43 5.39
N LEU A 81 6.61 -7.19 6.44
CA LEU A 81 6.59 -5.90 7.13
C LEU A 81 6.96 -4.74 6.17
N PRO A 82 6.26 -3.58 6.25
CA PRO A 82 6.60 -2.41 5.46
C PRO A 82 8.06 -2.00 5.66
N GLY A 83 8.78 -1.74 4.55
CA GLY A 83 10.20 -1.39 4.57
C GLY A 83 11.17 -2.58 4.50
N SER A 84 10.68 -3.83 4.56
CA SER A 84 11.48 -5.02 4.26
C SER A 84 11.85 -5.07 2.78
N HIS A 85 13.04 -5.61 2.44
CA HIS A 85 13.45 -5.84 1.06
C HIS A 85 12.54 -6.82 0.29
N ALA A 86 11.81 -7.66 1.02
CA ALA A 86 10.84 -8.61 0.47
C ALA A 86 9.43 -8.02 0.33
N ALA A 87 9.18 -6.82 0.87
CA ALA A 87 7.84 -6.23 0.87
C ALA A 87 7.38 -5.88 -0.54
N ALA A 88 6.30 -6.53 -0.97
CA ALA A 88 5.57 -6.18 -2.19
C ALA A 88 4.24 -5.50 -1.83
N PRO A 89 3.67 -4.68 -2.73
CA PRO A 89 2.39 -4.01 -2.49
C PRO A 89 1.23 -5.01 -2.32
N PHE A 90 0.21 -4.66 -1.54
CA PHE A 90 -1.00 -5.49 -1.38
C PHE A 90 -1.63 -5.92 -2.72
N SER A 91 -1.59 -5.06 -3.74
CA SER A 91 -2.14 -5.35 -5.07
C SER A 91 -1.48 -6.53 -5.79
N THR A 92 -0.28 -6.96 -5.37
CA THR A 92 0.41 -8.12 -5.95
C THR A 92 0.10 -9.42 -5.21
N MET A 93 -0.68 -9.37 -4.14
CA MET A 93 -1.07 -10.55 -3.38
C MET A 93 -2.01 -11.45 -4.20
N THR A 94 -1.80 -12.76 -4.10
CA THR A 94 -2.57 -13.78 -4.82
C THR A 94 -2.83 -14.97 -3.92
N TRP A 95 -3.95 -15.63 -4.11
CA TRP A 95 -4.31 -16.87 -3.43
C TRP A 95 -4.49 -17.98 -4.46
N SER A 96 -3.80 -19.09 -4.26
CA SER A 96 -3.75 -20.20 -5.23
C SER A 96 -4.53 -21.41 -4.75
N GLY A 97 -4.98 -22.25 -5.67
CA GLY A 97 -5.68 -23.49 -5.33
C GLY A 97 -7.09 -23.25 -4.77
N CYS A 98 -7.71 -22.13 -5.13
CA CYS A 98 -9.01 -21.74 -4.62
C CYS A 98 -10.14 -22.38 -5.42
N LYS A 99 -11.30 -22.50 -4.77
CA LYS A 99 -12.59 -22.71 -5.42
C LYS A 99 -13.20 -21.36 -5.77
N ARG A 100 -13.45 -21.09 -7.04
CA ARG A 100 -14.27 -19.96 -7.49
C ARG A 100 -15.74 -20.34 -7.44
N LEU A 101 -16.54 -19.52 -6.76
CA LEU A 101 -17.99 -19.69 -6.68
C LEU A 101 -18.66 -19.28 -7.99
N SER A 102 -19.81 -19.89 -8.28
CA SER A 102 -20.58 -19.55 -9.49
C SER A 102 -21.12 -18.12 -9.41
N SER A 103 -21.02 -17.38 -10.52
CA SER A 103 -21.50 -16.01 -10.60
C SER A 103 -21.80 -15.62 -12.04
N GLY A 104 -22.94 -14.94 -12.27
CA GLY A 104 -23.25 -14.32 -13.56
C GLY A 104 -23.23 -15.26 -14.77
N GLY A 105 -23.58 -16.55 -14.61
CA GLY A 105 -23.53 -17.54 -15.69
C GLY A 105 -22.15 -18.16 -15.95
N ILE A 106 -21.11 -17.75 -15.23
CA ILE A 106 -19.83 -18.46 -15.21
C ILE A 106 -19.94 -19.61 -14.19
N PRO A 107 -19.71 -20.87 -14.60
CA PRO A 107 -19.81 -22.04 -13.71
C PRO A 107 -18.74 -21.99 -12.62
N GLU A 108 -18.80 -22.84 -11.60
CA GLU A 108 -17.73 -22.95 -10.59
C GLU A 108 -16.38 -23.36 -11.23
N GLY A 109 -15.27 -23.10 -10.53
CA GLY A 109 -13.94 -23.53 -10.95
C GLY A 109 -13.07 -23.92 -9.77
N GLU A 110 -12.33 -25.01 -9.89
CA GLU A 110 -11.46 -25.54 -8.84
C GLU A 110 -9.98 -25.32 -9.19
N GLY A 111 -9.13 -25.21 -8.17
CA GLY A 111 -7.68 -25.07 -8.34
C GLY A 111 -7.24 -23.74 -8.99
N VAL A 112 -8.10 -22.71 -8.95
CA VAL A 112 -7.83 -21.43 -9.61
C VAL A 112 -7.00 -20.50 -8.72
N THR A 113 -6.54 -19.38 -9.29
CA THR A 113 -5.82 -18.34 -8.56
C THR A 113 -6.66 -17.06 -8.51
N ALA A 114 -6.94 -16.60 -7.30
CA ALA A 114 -7.54 -15.30 -7.02
C ALA A 114 -6.45 -14.22 -6.94
N SER A 115 -6.74 -13.03 -7.48
CA SER A 115 -5.80 -11.92 -7.61
C SER A 115 -6.53 -10.58 -7.58
N GLN A 116 -5.80 -9.48 -7.41
CA GLN A 116 -6.35 -8.11 -7.40
C GLN A 116 -7.56 -8.00 -6.45
N ALA A 117 -7.39 -8.48 -5.22
CA ALA A 117 -8.48 -8.54 -4.26
C ALA A 117 -9.05 -7.14 -3.96
N ILE A 118 -10.37 -7.06 -3.95
CA ILE A 118 -11.15 -5.91 -3.49
C ILE A 118 -11.42 -6.06 -1.99
N THR A 119 -11.82 -7.26 -1.55
CA THR A 119 -11.91 -7.62 -0.14
C THR A 119 -11.36 -9.02 0.10
N VAL A 120 -10.84 -9.23 1.31
CA VAL A 120 -10.30 -10.50 1.78
C VAL A 120 -10.74 -10.69 3.22
N GLN A 121 -11.31 -11.85 3.52
CA GLN A 121 -11.68 -12.25 4.86
C GLN A 121 -10.88 -13.49 5.27
N PHE A 122 -10.17 -13.38 6.39
CA PHE A 122 -9.41 -14.48 6.98
C PHE A 122 -10.29 -15.16 8.03
N LEU A 123 -10.71 -16.38 7.73
CA LEU A 123 -11.70 -17.11 8.51
C LEU A 123 -11.05 -18.12 9.46
N PRO A 124 -11.70 -18.44 10.60
CA PRO A 124 -11.29 -19.57 11.43
C PRO A 124 -11.25 -20.88 10.62
N GLY A 125 -10.37 -21.81 11.00
CA GLY A 125 -10.29 -23.11 10.31
C GLY A 125 -9.45 -23.10 9.02
N GLN A 126 -8.50 -22.16 8.91
CA GLN A 126 -7.53 -22.10 7.81
C GLN A 126 -8.15 -21.84 6.44
N GLN A 127 -9.18 -20.98 6.41
CA GLN A 127 -9.90 -20.59 5.20
C GLN A 127 -9.73 -19.08 4.94
N VAL A 128 -9.71 -18.71 3.67
CA VAL A 128 -9.70 -17.32 3.22
C VAL A 128 -10.77 -17.15 2.15
N ALA A 129 -11.66 -16.17 2.35
CA ALA A 129 -12.61 -15.75 1.33
C ALA A 129 -12.07 -14.50 0.63
N VAL A 130 -12.00 -14.54 -0.70
CA VAL A 130 -11.48 -13.43 -1.52
C VAL A 130 -12.57 -12.97 -2.48
N HIS A 131 -12.85 -11.67 -2.49
CA HIS A 131 -13.63 -11.02 -3.53
C HIS A 131 -12.67 -10.29 -4.47
N GLY A 132 -12.56 -10.72 -5.72
CA GLY A 132 -11.54 -10.19 -6.62
C GLY A 132 -11.60 -10.78 -8.04
N TYR A 133 -10.44 -10.86 -8.69
CA TYR A 133 -10.33 -11.23 -10.10
C TYR A 133 -9.58 -12.53 -10.29
N GLN A 134 -9.89 -13.23 -11.39
CA GLN A 134 -9.13 -14.38 -11.88
C GLN A 134 -8.51 -14.02 -13.23
N SER A 135 -7.21 -14.34 -13.41
CA SER A 135 -6.54 -14.14 -14.70
C SER A 135 -7.27 -14.91 -15.83
N GLY A 136 -7.47 -14.24 -16.96
CA GLY A 136 -8.13 -14.81 -18.14
C GLY A 136 -9.66 -14.78 -18.11
N LEU A 137 -10.29 -14.31 -17.03
CA LEU A 137 -11.74 -14.08 -16.96
C LEU A 137 -12.04 -12.60 -16.74
N SER A 138 -13.08 -12.11 -17.40
CA SER A 138 -13.64 -10.79 -17.13
C SER A 138 -14.65 -10.87 -16.00
N GLY A 139 -14.56 -9.96 -15.03
CA GLY A 139 -15.51 -9.85 -13.94
C GLY A 139 -14.89 -10.07 -12.57
N ILE A 140 -15.68 -9.80 -11.55
CA ILE A 140 -15.34 -9.99 -10.15
C ILE A 140 -16.05 -11.24 -9.65
N PHE A 141 -15.35 -12.05 -8.87
CA PHE A 141 -15.83 -13.32 -8.36
C PHE A 141 -15.49 -13.47 -6.88
N ASP A 142 -16.21 -14.37 -6.23
CA ASP A 142 -15.91 -14.83 -4.89
C ASP A 142 -15.14 -16.14 -4.96
N PHE A 143 -14.09 -16.24 -4.16
CA PHE A 143 -13.20 -17.39 -4.08
C PHE A 143 -13.08 -17.87 -2.64
N GLU A 144 -13.11 -19.18 -2.46
CA GLU A 144 -12.80 -19.85 -1.22
C GLU A 144 -11.44 -20.52 -1.36
N CYS A 145 -10.48 -20.11 -0.54
CA CYS A 145 -9.13 -20.62 -0.52
C CYS A 145 -8.85 -21.25 0.85
N HIS A 146 -7.93 -22.19 0.89
CA HIS A 146 -7.51 -22.84 2.13
C HIS A 146 -6.00 -22.83 2.25
N TRP A 147 -5.51 -22.96 3.48
CA TRP A 147 -4.10 -23.21 3.78
C TRP A 147 -3.98 -24.34 4.79
N SER A 148 -2.84 -25.04 4.82
CA SER A 148 -2.64 -26.16 5.75
C SER A 148 -1.61 -25.86 6.85
N SER A 149 -0.75 -24.86 6.65
CA SER A 149 0.22 -24.42 7.66
C SER A 149 0.45 -22.91 7.60
N PRO A 150 0.99 -22.29 8.67
CA PRO A 150 1.32 -20.86 8.68
C PRO A 150 2.39 -20.44 7.64
N SER A 151 3.14 -21.40 7.08
CA SER A 151 4.13 -21.13 6.03
C SER A 151 3.52 -21.14 4.62
N ASP A 152 2.25 -21.53 4.49
CA ASP A 152 1.53 -21.52 3.22
C ASP A 152 1.36 -20.08 2.71
N PRO A 153 1.61 -19.80 1.43
CA PRO A 153 1.33 -18.49 0.84
C PRO A 153 -0.07 -17.95 1.13
N ASN A 154 -1.09 -18.81 1.15
CA ASN A 154 -2.48 -18.43 1.41
C ASN A 154 -2.74 -18.05 2.87
N ALA A 155 -1.86 -18.42 3.80
CA ALA A 155 -1.95 -18.05 5.22
C ALA A 155 -1.43 -16.64 5.51
N ARG A 156 -0.77 -15.98 4.53
CA ARG A 156 -0.20 -14.65 4.71
C ARG A 156 -1.31 -13.61 4.88
N THR A 157 -1.11 -12.70 5.83
CA THR A 157 -1.99 -11.57 6.11
C THR A 157 -1.23 -10.26 5.84
N PRO A 158 -1.85 -9.26 5.22
CA PRO A 158 -1.16 -8.04 4.84
C PRO A 158 -0.83 -7.16 6.06
N TYR A 159 0.26 -6.39 5.93
CA TYR A 159 0.63 -5.37 6.90
C TYR A 159 0.42 -3.98 6.31
N CYS A 160 -0.22 -3.09 7.06
CA CYS A 160 -0.50 -1.72 6.63
C CYS A 160 0.14 -0.69 7.56
N GLY A 161 0.81 0.31 6.98
CA GLY A 161 1.32 1.48 7.67
C GLY A 161 0.36 2.68 7.60
N GLY A 162 0.62 3.70 8.42
CA GLY A 162 -0.09 4.99 8.35
C GLY A 162 -1.58 4.94 8.71
N CYS A 163 -2.00 3.89 9.41
CA CYS A 163 -3.41 3.64 9.71
C CYS A 163 -3.98 4.58 10.78
N GLN A 164 -5.28 4.85 10.69
CA GLN A 164 -6.08 5.60 11.66
C GLN A 164 -7.22 4.73 12.18
N ASN A 165 -7.63 4.89 13.44
CA ASN A 165 -8.78 4.16 13.97
C ASN A 165 -10.06 4.56 13.22
N PHE A 166 -10.94 3.58 13.01
CA PHE A 166 -12.27 3.77 12.45
C PHE A 166 -13.28 4.17 13.54
#